data_AF-A0A528V1L1-F1
#
_entry.id   AF-A0A528V1L1-F1
#
_cell.length_a   1.000
_cell.length_b   1.000
_cell.length_c   1.000
_cell.angle_alpha   90.00
_cell.angle_beta   90.00
_cell.angle_gamma   90.00
#
_symmetry.space_group_name_H-M   'P 1'
#
loop_
_entity.id
_entity.type
_entity.pdbx_description
1 polymer ?
#
loop_
_entity_poly.entity_id
_entity_poly.type
_entity_poly.pdbx_seq_one_letter_code
_entity_poly.pdbx_strand_id
1 'polypeptide(L)' 'MVSKRLSREAGHRRKFLAIIDDTPECERAVVYASKRAQSTSGVLVLLYVIEP' A
#
# COMPACT_ATOMS: atom_id res chain seq x y z
N MET A 1 -7.57 -17.47 13.20
CA MET A 1 -7.38 -16.29 14.07
C MET A 1 -6.40 -15.35 13.37
N VAL A 2 -6.83 -14.17 12.93
CA VAL A 2 -5.91 -13.19 12.34
C VAL A 2 -5.10 -12.59 13.49
N SER A 3 -3.80 -12.92 13.57
CA SER A 3 -2.91 -12.28 14.53
C SER A 3 -2.93 -10.76 14.31
N LYS A 4 -3.11 -10.01 15.39
CA LYS A 4 -3.12 -8.54 15.36
C LYS A 4 -1.72 -8.06 14.98
N ARG A 5 -1.50 -7.80 13.70
CA ARG A 5 -0.19 -7.43 13.18
C ARG A 5 0.14 -5.98 13.56
N LEU A 6 0.89 -5.75 14.63
CA LEU A 6 1.30 -4.41 15.01
C LEU A 6 2.50 -3.95 14.19
N SER A 7 2.53 -2.67 13.79
CA SER A 7 3.59 -2.10 12.95
C SER A 7 4.98 -2.06 13.60
N ARG A 8 5.02 -2.23 14.93
CA ARG A 8 6.24 -2.19 15.75
C ARG A 8 6.78 -3.57 16.14
N GLU A 9 6.08 -4.64 15.80
CA GLU A 9 6.50 -6.00 16.16
C GLU A 9 7.47 -6.60 15.16
N ALA A 10 8.37 -7.46 15.65
CA ALA A 10 9.27 -8.24 14.81
C ALA A 10 8.46 -9.11 13.82
N GLY A 11 8.92 -9.19 12.57
CA GLY A 11 8.19 -9.91 11.49
C GLY A 11 7.05 -9.12 10.84
N HIS A 12 6.81 -7.86 11.27
CA HIS A 12 5.90 -6.97 10.56
C HIS A 12 6.48 -6.54 9.21
N ARG A 13 5.73 -6.80 8.14
CA ARG A 13 5.98 -6.30 6.79
C ARG A 13 4.96 -5.21 6.46
N ARG A 14 5.42 -3.97 6.31
CA ARG A 14 4.59 -2.80 6.00
C ARG A 14 3.88 -3.00 4.66
N LYS A 15 2.60 -2.63 4.60
CA LYS A 15 1.81 -2.61 3.37
C LYS A 15 1.41 -1.16 3.09
N PHE A 16 1.72 -0.67 1.91
CA PHE A 16 1.31 0.65 1.43
C PHE A 16 0.16 0.43 0.44
N LEU A 17 -1.05 0.82 0.83
CA LEU A 17 -2.22 0.73 -0.03
C LEU A 17 -2.35 2.00 -0.86
N ALA A 18 -2.35 1.87 -2.17
CA ALA A 18 -2.70 2.93 -3.10
C ALA A 18 -4.06 2.60 -3.74
N ILE A 19 -4.98 3.55 -3.68
CA ILE A 19 -6.24 3.49 -4.42
C ILE A 19 -5.95 3.90 -5.85
N ILE A 20 -6.39 3.07 -6.78
CA ILE A 20 -6.31 3.32 -8.21
C ILE A 20 -7.67 3.82 -8.65
N ASP A 21 -7.66 4.95 -9.36
CA ASP A 21 -8.80 5.56 -10.03
C ASP A 21 -8.29 6.34 -11.25
N ASP A 22 -9.21 7.02 -11.94
CA ASP A 22 -8.92 7.81 -13.15
C ASP A 22 -8.56 9.26 -12.84
N THR A 23 -8.23 9.59 -11.59
CA THR A 23 -7.82 10.94 -11.22
C THR A 23 -6.38 11.23 -11.66
N PRO A 24 -6.05 12.48 -12.02
CA PRO A 24 -4.66 12.90 -12.28
C PRO A 24 -3.69 12.69 -11.11
N GLU A 25 -4.20 12.51 -9.89
CA GLU A 25 -3.43 12.24 -8.68
C GLU A 25 -2.95 10.78 -8.59
N CYS A 26 -3.63 9.85 -9.28
CA CYS A 26 -3.39 8.40 -9.20
C CYS A 26 -1.93 8.03 -9.48
N GLU A 27 -1.33 8.57 -10.55
CA GLU A 27 0.08 8.32 -10.89
C GLU A 27 1.03 8.76 -9.75
N ARG A 28 0.81 9.96 -9.20
CA ARG A 28 1.61 10.49 -8.09
C ARG A 28 1.47 9.63 -6.83
N ALA A 29 0.26 9.16 -6.54
CA ALA A 29 0.00 8.28 -5.40
C ALA A 29 0.75 6.94 -5.54
N VAL A 30 0.72 6.33 -6.72
CA VAL A 30 1.43 5.07 -7.01
C VAL A 30 2.95 5.26 -6.92
N VAL A 31 3.50 6.34 -7.50
CA VAL A 31 4.94 6.63 -7.43
C VAL A 31 5.40 6.84 -5.99
N TYR A 32 4.63 7.61 -5.21
CA TYR A 32 4.93 7.82 -3.80
C TYR A 32 4.92 6.50 -3.02
N ALA A 33 3.83 5.72 -3.12
CA ALA A 33 3.68 4.46 -2.40
C ALA A 33 4.76 3.44 -2.80
N SER A 34 5.14 3.39 -4.08
CA SER A 34 6.22 2.54 -4.60
C SER A 34 7.57 2.89 -3.96
N LYS A 35 7.94 4.17 -3.94
CA LYS A 35 9.18 4.66 -3.30
C LYS A 35 9.20 4.37 -1.79
N ARG A 36 8.06 4.50 -1.12
CA ARG A 36 7.93 4.18 0.31
C ARG A 36 8.04 2.68 0.60
N ALA A 37 7.42 1.84 -0.23
CA ALA A 37 7.54 0.39 -0.10
C ALA A 37 9.00 -0.05 -0.29
N GLN A 38 9.68 0.45 -1.32
CA GLN A 38 11.08 0.15 -1.59
C GLN A 38 12.00 0.56 -0.43
N SER A 39 11.88 1.81 0.03
CA SER A 39 12.75 2.37 1.09
C SER A 39 12.55 1.76 2.47
N THR A 40 11.44 1.05 2.72
CA THR A 40 11.11 0.50 4.05
C THR A 40 11.01 -1.03 4.06
N SER A 41 11.47 -1.68 2.98
CA SER A 41 11.31 -3.14 2.76
C SER A 41 9.85 -3.62 2.90
N GLY A 42 8.92 -2.73 2.56
CA GLY A 42 7.48 -2.98 2.58
C GLY A 42 6.99 -3.63 1.29
N VAL A 43 5.67 -3.62 1.11
CA VAL A 43 5.01 -3.97 -0.14
C VAL A 43 4.04 -2.89 -0.54
N LEU A 44 3.89 -2.71 -1.85
CA LEU A 44 2.82 -1.94 -2.44
C LEU A 44 1.61 -2.86 -2.64
N VAL A 45 0.42 -2.35 -2.32
CA VAL A 45 -0.87 -2.97 -2.59
C VAL A 45 -1.67 -1.98 -3.41
N LEU A 46 -2.21 -2.42 -4.54
CA LEU A 46 -3.07 -1.60 -5.40
C LEU A 46 -4.51 -2.07 -5.23
N LEU A 47 -5.45 -1.14 -5.12
CA LEU A 47 -6.87 -1.42 -5.03
C LEU A 47 -7.63 -0.54 -6.01
N TYR A 48 -8.45 -1.17 -6.85
CA TYR A 48 -9.41 -0.53 -7.74
C TYR A 48 -10.81 -1.03 -7.37
N VAL A 49 -11.81 -0.15 -7.38
CA VAL A 49 -13.21 -0.52 -7.11
C VAL A 49 -13.94 -0.58 -8.45
N ILE A 50 -14.63 -1.69 -8.70
CA ILE A 50 -15.47 -1.88 -9.89
C ILE A 50 -16.94 -1.72 -9.45
N GLU A 51 -17.72 -1.00 -10.23
CA GLU A 51 -19.16 -0.86 -9.98
C GLU A 51 -19.90 -2.21 -10.11
N PRO A 52 -21.01 -2.43 -9.40
CA PRO A 52 -21.72 -3.72 -9.34
C PRO A 52 -22.25 -4.25 -10.68
#